data_AF-A0A4Q3EAT3-F1
#
_entry.id   AF-A0A4Q3EAT3-F1
#
_cell.length_a   1.000
_cell.length_b   1.000
_cell.length_c   1.000
_cell.angle_alpha   90.00
_cell.angle_beta   90.00
_cell.angle_gamma   90.00
#
_symmetry.space_group_name_H-M   'P 1'
#
loop_
_entity.id
_entity.type
_entity.pdbx_description
1 polymer ?
#
loop_
_entity_poly.entity_id
_entity_poly.type
_entity_poly.pdbx_seq_one_letter_code
_entity_poly.pdbx_strand_id
1 'polypeptide(L)' 'MGIIQQQTIKGTLYSYLGVAIGFVTVYYFQPQALSEEQIGLITILGSFSLLFSQFAI' A
#
# COMPACT_ATOMS: atom_id res chain seq x y z
N MET A 1 5.60 28.57 -10.63
CA MET A 1 6.19 27.22 -10.79
C MET A 1 6.71 26.60 -9.48
N GLY A 2 7.27 27.38 -8.53
CA GLY A 2 7.80 26.82 -7.27
C GLY A 2 6.79 26.11 -6.37
N ILE A 3 5.52 26.55 -6.34
CA ILE A 3 4.46 25.92 -5.54
C ILE A 3 4.14 24.50 -6.04
N ILE A 4 4.06 24.30 -7.37
CA ILE A 4 3.82 22.99 -7.97
C ILE A 4 4.99 22.05 -7.65
N GLN A 5 6.25 22.52 -7.79
CA GLN A 5 7.41 21.71 -7.41
C GLN A 5 7.39 21.32 -5.93
N GLN A 6 7.08 22.25 -5.03
CA GLN A 6 6.95 21.94 -3.59
C GLN A 6 5.82 20.94 -3.32
N GLN A 7 4.70 21.05 -4.04
CA GLN A 7 3.59 20.09 -3.94
C GLN A 7 3.99 18.72 -4.45
N THR A 8 4.68 18.63 -5.58
CA THR A 8 5.19 17.36 -6.12
C THR A 8 6.15 16.70 -5.14
N ILE A 9 7.11 17.43 -4.58
CA ILE A 9 8.07 16.89 -3.60
C ILE A 9 7.35 16.35 -2.36
N LYS A 10 6.37 17.11 -1.83
CA LYS A 10 5.56 16.64 -0.70
C LYS A 10 4.75 15.40 -1.06
N GLY A 11 4.14 15.37 -2.25
CA GLY A 11 3.39 14.22 -2.76
C GLY A 11 4.27 12.98 -2.86
N THR A 12 5.45 13.10 -3.46
CA THR A 12 6.42 12.00 -3.56
C THR A 12 6.87 11.52 -2.18
N LEU A 13 7.13 12.44 -1.24
CA LEU A 13 7.48 12.08 0.14
C LEU A 13 6.37 11.22 0.78
N TYR A 14 5.10 11.63 0.65
CA TYR A 14 3.98 10.86 1.16
C TYR A 14 3.83 9.50 0.48
N SER A 15 4.08 9.41 -0.83
CA SER A 15 4.09 8.13 -1.54
C SER A 15 5.13 7.18 -0.96
N TYR A 16 6.37 7.64 -0.74
CA TYR A 16 7.41 6.80 -0.14
C TYR A 16 7.13 6.43 1.32
N LEU A 17 6.57 7.34 2.11
CA LEU A 17 6.13 7.02 3.47
C LEU A 17 5.05 5.94 3.46
N GLY A 18 4.11 6.00 2.51
CA GLY A 18 3.11 4.95 2.30
C GLY A 18 3.74 3.59 2.01
N VAL A 19 4.75 3.54 1.13
CA VAL A 19 5.49 2.30 0.84
C VAL A 19 6.21 1.78 2.09
N ALA A 20 6.87 2.64 2.86
CA ALA A 20 7.56 2.25 4.09
C ALA A 20 6.58 1.65 5.12
N ILE A 21 5.42 2.29 5.32
CA ILE A 21 4.38 1.79 6.22
C ILE A 21 3.84 0.44 5.74
N GLY A 22 3.58 0.30 4.43
CA GLY A 22 3.13 -0.97 3.83
C GLY A 22 4.14 -2.09 4.03
N PHE A 23 5.44 -1.80 3.85
CA PHE A 23 6.52 -2.75 4.09
C PHE A 23 6.55 -3.23 5.54
N VAL A 24 6.53 -2.31 6.51
CA VAL A 24 6.54 -2.66 7.94
C VAL A 24 5.29 -3.48 8.30
N THR A 25 4.13 -3.14 7.72
CA THR A 25 2.88 -3.87 7.96
C THR A 25 2.96 -5.31 7.48
N VAL A 26 3.47 -5.55 6.27
CA VAL A 26 3.57 -6.90 5.70
C VAL A 26 4.70 -7.71 6.35
N TYR A 27 5.84 -7.08 6.66
CA TYR A 27 7.02 -7.79 7.15
C TYR A 27 6.96 -8.08 8.66
N TYR A 28 6.47 -7.12 9.46
CA TYR A 28 6.49 -7.22 10.91
C TYR A 28 5.11 -7.53 11.50
N PHE A 29 4.10 -6.74 11.14
CA PHE A 29 2.79 -6.83 11.80
C PHE A 29 1.96 -8.04 11.34
N GLN A 30 1.87 -8.29 10.03
CA GLN A 30 1.06 -9.40 9.50
C GLN A 30 1.50 -10.78 10.02
N PRO A 31 2.79 -11.17 9.98
CA PRO A 31 3.22 -12.48 10.45
C PRO A 31 3.01 -12.68 11.95
N GLN A 32 2.97 -11.59 12.72
CA GLN A 32 2.73 -11.65 14.15
C GLN A 32 1.23 -11.70 14.52
N ALA A 33 0.36 -11.17 13.64
CA ALA A 33 -1.08 -11.06 13.90
C ALA A 33 -1.93 -12.13 13.20
N LEU A 34 -1.45 -12.71 12.10
CA LEU A 34 -2.21 -13.60 11.21
C LEU A 34 -1.46 -14.91 10.95
N SER A 35 -2.19 -15.98 10.66
CA SER A 35 -1.60 -17.23 10.17
C SER A 35 -1.19 -17.12 8.70
N GLU A 36 -0.31 -18.02 8.24
CA GLU A 36 0.16 -18.04 6.85
C GLU A 36 -1.00 -18.19 5.85
N GLU A 37 -2.00 -19.00 6.18
CA GLU A 37 -3.19 -19.20 5.33
C GLU A 37 -4.04 -17.94 5.25
N GLN A 38 -4.15 -17.19 6.35
CA GLN A 38 -4.88 -15.92 6.38
C GLN A 38 -4.16 -14.87 5.54
N ILE A 39 -2.82 -14.80 5.63
CA ILE A 39 -2.00 -13.90 4.81
C ILE A 39 -2.18 -14.24 3.32
N GLY A 40 -2.15 -15.53 2.97
CA GLY A 40 -2.42 -15.99 1.59
C GLY A 40 -3.81 -15.59 1.10
N LEU A 41 -4.84 -15.79 1.93
CA LEU A 41 -6.22 -15.43 1.60
C LEU A 41 -6.37 -13.92 1.37
N ILE A 42 -5.90 -13.07 2.29
CA ILE A 42 -6.04 -11.61 2.14
C ILE A 42 -5.22 -11.07 0.97
N THR A 43 -4.10 -11.71 0.61
CA THR A 43 -3.29 -11.34 -0.55
C THR A 43 -4.05 -11.60 -1.85
N ILE A 44 -4.73 -12.74 -1.96
CA ILE A 44 -5.58 -13.08 -3.12
C ILE A 44 -6.76 -12.12 -3.21
N LEU A 45 -7.46 -11.88 -2.10
CA LEU A 45 -8.58 -10.93 -2.06
C LEU A 45 -8.14 -9.53 -2.46
N GLY A 46 -7.00 -9.05 -1.95
CA GLY A 46 -6.42 -7.76 -2.32
C GLY A 46 -6.05 -7.69 -3.81
N SER A 47 -5.55 -8.78 -4.39
CA SER A 47 -5.26 -8.85 -5.84
C SER A 47 -6.53 -8.71 -6.68
N PHE A 48 -7.62 -9.37 -6.28
CA PHE A 48 -8.93 -9.17 -6.92
C PHE A 48 -9.44 -7.74 -6.74
N SER A 49 -9.30 -7.15 -5.55
CA SER A 49 -9.68 -5.75 -5.33
C SER A 49 -8.92 -4.79 -6.24
N LEU A 50 -7.61 -5.00 -6.44
CA LEU A 50 -6.79 -4.19 -7.36
C LEU A 50 -7.18 -4.36 -8.83
N LEU A 51 -7.57 -5.59 -9.23
CA LEU A 51 -8.10 -5.82 -10.58
C LEU A 51 -9.41 -5.05 -10.78
N PHE A 52 -10.32 -5.09 -9.80
CA PHE A 52 -11.59 -4.37 -9.89
C PHE A 52 -11.44 -2.85 -9.76
N SER A 53 -10.44 -2.36 -9.03
CA SER A 53 -10.23 -0.91 -8.86
C SER A 53 -9.94 -0.20 -10.19
N GLN A 54 -9.43 -0.91 -11.19
CA GLN A 54 -9.19 -0.33 -12.52
C GLN A 54 -10.48 0.09 -13.23
N PHE A 55 -11.61 -0.49 -12.84
CA PHE A 55 -12.93 -0.20 -13.39
C PHE A 55 -13.78 0.68 -12.44
N ALA A 56 -13.27 0.95 -11.23
CA ALA A 56 -13.91 1.86 -10.29
C ALA A 56 -13.57 3.30 -10.71
N ILE A 57 -14.55 3.97 -11.33
CA ILE A 57 -14.50 5.39 -11.74
C ILE A 57 -14.85 6.27 -10.54
#